data_AF-A0A2P2IGM8-F1
#
_entry.id   AF-A0A2P2IGM8-F1
#
_cell.length_a   1.000
_cell.length_b   1.000
_cell.length_c   1.000
_cell.angle_alpha   90.00
_cell.angle_beta   90.00
_cell.angle_gamma   90.00
#
_symmetry.space_group_name_H-M   'P 1'
#
loop_
_entity.id
_entity.type
_entity.pdbx_description
1 polymer ?
#
loop_
_entity_poly.entity_id
_entity_poly.type
_entity_poly.pdbx_seq_one_letter_code
_entity_poly.pdbx_strand_id
1 'polypeptide(L)'
;QTISCVSRGGNPPADLQWYRNGQKISSKSHHVGDVSTAEIVLVAEARDNRAQYRCEAYNSAASSPVSVSTTLIVHFPPSDLQVVVAPQKLSAGTPATLTCRAGASNPPAVITWFRGGYKMPGK
;
A
#
# COMPACT_ATOMS: atom_id res chain seq x y z
N GLN A 1 -7.47 -0.66 -11.47
CA GLN A 1 -6.16 -0.79 -12.14
C GLN A 1 -5.92 -2.27 -12.40
N THR A 2 -5.32 -2.66 -13.53
CA THR A 2 -4.95 -4.06 -13.80
C THR A 2 -3.45 -4.24 -13.64
N ILE A 3 -3.04 -5.38 -13.07
CA ILE A 3 -1.63 -5.81 -13.01
C ILE A 3 -1.52 -7.13 -13.77
N SER A 4 -0.55 -7.20 -14.68
CA SER A 4 -0.29 -8.37 -15.53
C SER A 4 1.04 -9.02 -15.18
N CYS A 5 1.03 -10.35 -15.08
CA CYS A 5 2.24 -11.16 -15.02
C CYS A 5 2.39 -11.94 -16.33
N VAL A 6 3.60 -11.96 -16.88
CA VAL A 6 3.89 -12.58 -18.17
C VAL A 6 5.13 -13.46 -18.02
N SER A 7 5.00 -14.73 -18.40
CA SER A 7 6.10 -15.66 -18.57
C SER A 7 6.22 -16.04 -20.04
N ARG A 8 7.44 -16.09 -20.58
CA ARG A 8 7.72 -16.41 -21.98
C ARG A 8 8.59 -17.66 -22.04
N GLY A 9 8.22 -18.62 -22.86
CA GLY A 9 8.87 -19.92 -22.98
C GLY A 9 8.37 -20.96 -21.97
N GLY A 10 9.12 -22.06 -21.89
CA GLY A 10 8.81 -23.22 -21.06
C GLY A 10 8.03 -24.29 -21.81
N ASN A 11 8.41 -25.55 -21.62
CA ASN A 11 7.69 -26.71 -22.17
C ASN A 11 7.49 -27.74 -21.04
N PRO A 12 6.25 -27.97 -20.56
CA PRO A 12 5.01 -27.29 -20.97
C PRO A 12 4.98 -25.79 -20.57
N PRO A 13 4.05 -24.98 -21.11
CA PRO A 13 3.87 -23.59 -20.65
C PRO A 13 3.63 -23.51 -19.13
N ALA A 14 4.13 -22.46 -18.47
CA ALA A 14 4.06 -22.33 -17.03
C ALA A 14 2.68 -21.84 -16.54
N ASP A 15 2.11 -22.47 -15.52
CA ASP A 15 0.91 -21.99 -14.82
C ASP A 15 1.26 -20.80 -13.92
N LEU A 16 0.55 -19.68 -14.09
CA LEU A 16 0.83 -18.46 -13.36
C LEU A 16 -0.15 -18.25 -12.21
N GLN A 17 0.40 -17.96 -11.02
CA GLN A 17 -0.38 -17.76 -9.80
C GLN A 17 0.01 -16.48 -9.10
N TRP A 18 -0.99 -15.74 -8.64
CA TRP A 18 -0.80 -14.49 -7.91
C TRP A 18 -0.93 -14.68 -6.40
N TYR A 19 -0.12 -13.91 -5.68
CA TYR A 19 -0.07 -13.84 -4.24
C TYR A 19 -0.09 -12.39 -3.78
N ARG A 20 -0.82 -12.12 -2.70
CA ARG A 20 -0.87 -10.84 -1.99
C ARG A 20 -0.45 -11.07 -0.55
N ASN A 21 0.64 -10.42 -0.11
CA ASN A 21 1.24 -10.61 1.22
C ASN A 21 1.43 -12.09 1.58
N GLY A 22 1.86 -12.90 0.60
CA GLY A 22 2.07 -14.34 0.75
C GLY A 22 0.80 -15.21 0.64
N GLN A 23 -0.39 -14.64 0.55
CA GLN A 23 -1.64 -15.39 0.37
C GLN A 23 -2.01 -15.48 -1.11
N LYS A 24 -2.32 -16.69 -1.60
CA LYS A 24 -2.76 -16.91 -2.98
C LYS A 24 -4.09 -16.18 -3.23
N ILE A 25 -4.18 -15.45 -4.34
CA ILE A 25 -5.40 -14.74 -4.76
C ILE A 25 -5.95 -15.32 -6.06
N SER A 26 -7.24 -15.11 -6.29
CA SER A 26 -7.91 -15.58 -7.51
C SER A 26 -7.31 -14.88 -8.73
N SER A 27 -6.80 -15.67 -9.65
CA SER A 27 -6.28 -15.24 -10.94
C SER A 27 -6.45 -16.38 -11.94
N LYS A 28 -6.55 -16.06 -13.22
CA LYS A 28 -6.60 -17.05 -14.29
C LYS A 28 -5.33 -16.97 -15.11
N SER A 29 -4.67 -18.11 -15.25
CA SER A 29 -3.57 -18.29 -16.19
C SER A 29 -4.13 -18.54 -17.58
N HIS A 30 -3.61 -17.81 -18.56
CA HIS A 30 -3.93 -17.92 -19.97
C HIS A 30 -2.67 -18.23 -20.75
N HIS A 31 -2.72 -19.25 -21.62
CA HIS A 31 -1.58 -19.71 -22.41
C HIS A 31 -1.86 -19.46 -23.90
N VAL A 32 -0.93 -18.78 -24.57
CA VAL A 32 -0.97 -18.54 -26.02
C VAL A 32 0.41 -18.90 -26.57
N GLY A 33 0.51 -20.04 -27.24
CA GLY A 33 1.80 -20.58 -27.68
C GLY A 33 2.71 -20.88 -26.48
N ASP A 34 3.89 -20.28 -26.49
CA ASP A 34 4.89 -20.37 -25.42
C ASP A 34 4.76 -19.24 -24.38
N VAL A 35 3.73 -18.40 -24.48
CA VAL A 35 3.52 -17.28 -23.55
C VAL A 35 2.40 -17.62 -22.59
N SER A 36 2.67 -17.46 -21.30
CA SER A 36 1.68 -17.58 -20.23
C SER A 36 1.45 -16.22 -19.58
N THR A 37 0.20 -15.88 -19.34
CA THR A 37 -0.21 -14.57 -18.79
C THR A 37 -1.25 -14.76 -17.70
N ALA A 38 -1.15 -13.97 -16.63
CA ALA A 38 -2.17 -13.92 -15.60
C ALA A 38 -2.37 -12.48 -15.13
N GLU A 39 -3.63 -12.05 -15.14
CA GLU A 39 -4.00 -10.69 -14.76
C GLU A 39 -4.87 -10.69 -13.51
N ILE A 40 -4.72 -9.63 -12.72
CA ILE A 40 -5.58 -9.34 -11.58
C ILE A 40 -6.10 -7.91 -11.67
N VAL A 41 -7.37 -7.72 -11.30
CA VAL A 41 -7.95 -6.39 -11.11
C VAL A 41 -7.70 -5.97 -9.67
N LEU A 42 -7.02 -4.85 -9.51
CA LEU A 42 -6.72 -4.23 -8.23
C LEU A 42 -7.60 -3.01 -8.01
N VAL A 43 -8.33 -3.05 -6.89
CA VAL A 43 -8.94 -1.89 -6.24
C VAL A 43 -8.06 -1.57 -5.05
N ALA A 44 -7.22 -0.53 -5.16
CA ALA A 44 -6.26 -0.18 -4.13
C ALA A 44 -6.95 0.55 -2.98
N GLU A 45 -6.73 0.08 -1.77
CA GLU A 45 -7.18 0.73 -0.53
C GLU A 45 -5.99 1.27 0.28
N ALA A 46 -6.24 2.15 1.25
CA ALA A 46 -5.20 2.70 2.11
C ALA A 46 -4.39 1.60 2.85
N ARG A 47 -5.06 0.52 3.26
CA ARG A 47 -4.43 -0.66 3.88
C ARG A 47 -3.51 -1.45 2.94
N ASP A 48 -3.60 -1.22 1.64
CA ASP A 48 -2.76 -1.88 0.63
C ASP A 48 -1.45 -1.14 0.42
N ASN A 49 -1.26 0.02 1.06
CA ASN A 49 0.02 0.70 1.02
C ASN A 49 1.12 -0.20 1.58
N ARG A 50 2.17 -0.41 0.79
CA ARG A 50 3.26 -1.36 1.04
C ARG A 50 2.84 -2.84 1.00
N ALA A 51 1.67 -3.18 0.47
CA ALA A 51 1.34 -4.57 0.19
C ALA A 51 2.26 -5.14 -0.91
N GLN A 52 2.74 -6.36 -0.71
CA GLN A 52 3.58 -7.06 -1.66
C GLN A 52 2.72 -7.96 -2.54
N TYR A 53 2.79 -7.74 -3.85
CA TYR A 53 2.22 -8.62 -4.86
C TYR A 53 3.31 -9.47 -5.47
N ARG A 54 3.10 -10.78 -5.53
CA ARG A 54 4.05 -11.73 -6.10
C ARG A 54 3.35 -12.60 -7.12
N CYS A 55 3.97 -12.77 -8.28
CA CYS A 55 3.55 -13.75 -9.27
C CYS A 55 4.54 -14.91 -9.26
N GLU A 56 4.02 -16.13 -9.29
CA GLU A 56 4.80 -17.36 -9.33
C GLU A 56 4.44 -18.14 -10.60
N ALA A 57 5.46 -18.57 -11.33
CA ALA A 57 5.35 -19.37 -12.54
C ALA A 57 5.72 -20.82 -12.24
N TYR A 58 4.72 -21.70 -12.29
CA TYR A 58 4.84 -23.13 -12.01
C TYR A 58 5.03 -23.90 -13.31
N ASN A 59 6.10 -24.67 -13.41
CA ASN A 59 6.38 -25.51 -14.57
C ASN A 59 6.84 -26.90 -14.08
N SER A 60 6.25 -27.98 -14.62
CA SER A 60 6.59 -29.35 -14.22
C SER A 60 8.04 -29.75 -14.53
N ALA A 61 8.72 -29.03 -15.43
CA ALA A 61 10.14 -29.23 -15.72
C ALA A 61 11.06 -28.60 -14.65
N ALA A 62 10.55 -27.74 -13.78
CA ALA A 62 11.30 -27.11 -12.70
C ALA A 62 10.89 -27.68 -11.33
N SER A 63 11.85 -27.83 -10.43
CA SER A 63 11.60 -28.29 -9.06
C SER A 63 10.97 -27.22 -8.15
N SER A 64 11.10 -25.94 -8.52
CA SER A 64 10.55 -24.81 -7.80
C SER A 64 10.01 -23.75 -8.78
N PRO A 65 8.97 -22.98 -8.38
CA PRO A 65 8.44 -21.93 -9.21
C PRO A 65 9.40 -20.75 -9.30
N VAL A 66 9.44 -20.10 -10.47
CA VAL A 66 10.12 -18.82 -10.65
C VAL A 66 9.17 -17.71 -10.20
N SER A 67 9.67 -16.74 -9.43
CA SER A 67 8.80 -15.69 -8.89
C SER A 67 9.35 -14.28 -9.11
N VAL A 68 8.43 -13.33 -9.24
CA VAL A 68 8.71 -11.90 -9.29
C VAL A 68 7.75 -11.18 -8.36
N SER A 69 8.22 -10.14 -7.67
CA SER A 69 7.40 -9.38 -6.73
C SER A 69 7.51 -7.87 -6.95
N THR A 70 6.45 -7.16 -6.57
CA THR A 70 6.38 -5.71 -6.57
C THR A 70 5.64 -5.23 -5.32
N THR A 71 6.05 -4.08 -4.79
CA THR A 71 5.46 -3.47 -3.60
C THR A 71 4.61 -2.28 -4.03
N LEU A 72 3.34 -2.29 -3.62
CA LEU A 72 2.41 -1.22 -3.97
C LEU A 72 2.68 0.03 -3.13
N ILE A 73 2.66 1.19 -3.77
CA ILE A 73 2.66 2.49 -3.10
C ILE A 73 1.29 3.13 -3.34
N VAL A 74 0.49 3.25 -2.28
CA VAL A 74 -0.86 3.82 -2.37
C VAL A 74 -0.87 5.16 -1.67
N HIS A 75 -1.24 6.22 -2.37
CA HIS A 75 -1.41 7.55 -1.78
C HIS A 75 -2.83 7.69 -1.22
N PHE A 76 -2.95 8.18 0.01
CA PHE A 76 -4.22 8.38 0.68
C PHE A 76 -4.11 9.49 1.75
N PRO A 77 -5.20 10.25 1.99
CA PRO A 77 -5.22 11.33 2.97
C PRO A 77 -5.21 10.78 4.41
N PRO A 78 -4.94 11.64 5.43
CA PRO A 78 -5.05 11.26 6.83
C PRO A 78 -6.47 10.77 7.16
N SER A 79 -6.57 9.64 7.88
CA SER A 79 -7.85 9.06 8.28
C SER A 79 -8.66 9.94 9.24
N ASP A 80 -7.96 10.68 10.11
CA ASP A 80 -8.55 11.52 11.14
C ASP A 80 -7.58 12.63 11.57
N LEU A 81 -8.11 13.60 12.33
CA LEU A 81 -7.34 14.69 12.92
C LEU A 81 -7.86 14.97 14.33
N GLN A 82 -6.98 14.97 15.32
CA GLN A 82 -7.33 15.16 16.72
C GLN A 82 -6.43 16.21 17.35
N VAL A 83 -7.04 17.12 18.12
CA VAL A 83 -6.31 18.11 18.91
C VAL A 83 -6.51 17.80 20.40
N VAL A 84 -5.40 17.63 21.10
CA VAL A 84 -5.35 17.41 22.55
C VAL A 84 -4.72 18.64 23.20
N VAL A 85 -5.35 19.12 24.27
CA VAL A 85 -4.88 20.28 25.03
C VAL A 85 -4.51 19.84 26.45
N ALA A 86 -3.33 20.23 26.92
CA ALA A 86 -2.85 19.93 28.27
C ALA A 86 -2.25 21.19 28.93
N PRO A 87 -2.72 21.59 30.13
CA PRO A 87 -3.85 21.03 30.88
C PRO A 87 -5.21 21.40 30.25
N GLN A 88 -6.26 20.60 30.48
CA GLN A 88 -7.62 20.87 29.97
C GLN A 88 -8.26 22.14 30.55
N LYS A 89 -7.90 22.49 31.79
CA LYS A 89 -8.35 23.70 32.47
C LYS A 89 -7.17 24.66 32.56
N LEU A 90 -7.37 25.87 32.07
CA LEU A 90 -6.33 26.89 31.99
C LEU A 90 -6.71 28.08 32.87
N SER A 91 -5.76 28.50 33.69
CA SER A 91 -5.82 29.77 34.41
C SER A 91 -5.12 30.86 33.60
N ALA A 92 -5.44 32.13 33.88
CA ALA A 92 -4.71 33.24 33.28
C ALA A 92 -3.21 33.15 33.64
N GLY A 93 -2.34 33.32 32.64
CA GLY A 93 -0.88 33.25 32.82
C GLY A 93 -0.28 31.84 32.79
N THR A 94 -1.08 30.77 32.82
CA THR A 94 -0.55 29.40 32.68
C THR A 94 -0.37 29.00 31.20
N PRO A 95 0.79 28.41 30.83
CA PRO A 95 1.01 27.89 29.50
C PRO A 95 0.17 26.63 29.24
N ALA A 96 -0.21 26.43 27.97
CA ALA A 96 -0.88 25.23 27.48
C ALA A 96 -0.08 24.61 26.34
N THR A 97 -0.07 23.28 26.27
CA THR A 97 0.44 22.55 25.12
C THR A 97 -0.74 22.06 24.29
N LEU A 98 -0.74 22.40 23.00
CA LEU A 98 -1.66 21.85 22.03
C LEU A 98 -0.90 20.82 21.19
N THR A 99 -1.40 19.59 21.17
CA THR A 99 -0.85 18.51 20.35
C THR A 99 -1.86 18.14 19.28
N CYS A 100 -1.46 18.22 18.01
CA CYS A 100 -2.28 17.76 16.89
C CYS A 100 -1.74 16.41 16.42
N ARG A 101 -2.64 15.44 16.31
CA ARG A 101 -2.35 14.09 15.84
C ARG A 101 -3.16 13.86 14.58
N ALA A 102 -2.47 13.56 13.48
CA ALA A 102 -3.09 13.11 12.25
C ALA A 102 -3.07 11.58 12.20
N GLY A 103 -4.12 11.00 11.65
CA GLY A 103 -4.20 9.57 11.39
C GLY A 103 -3.21 9.10 10.32
N ALA A 104 -3.28 7.81 9.99
CA ALA A 104 -2.43 7.22 8.97
C ALA A 104 -2.64 7.93 7.62
N SER A 105 -1.54 8.23 6.93
CA SER A 105 -1.52 8.90 5.62
C SER A 105 -0.32 8.44 4.81
N ASN A 106 -0.42 8.54 3.49
CA ASN A 106 0.73 8.39 2.61
C ASN A 106 0.67 9.41 1.45
N PRO A 107 1.65 10.31 1.31
CA PRO A 107 2.81 10.51 2.20
C PRO A 107 2.39 11.03 3.61
N PRO A 108 3.31 11.07 4.58
CA PRO A 108 3.02 11.59 5.91
C PRO A 108 2.43 13.01 5.87
N ALA A 109 1.37 13.23 6.64
CA ALA A 109 0.70 14.52 6.75
C ALA A 109 1.64 15.62 7.29
N VAL A 110 1.56 16.81 6.70
CA VAL A 110 2.23 18.01 7.22
C VAL A 110 1.24 18.78 8.09
N ILE A 111 1.52 18.84 9.39
CA ILE A 111 0.68 19.57 10.35
C ILE A 111 1.16 21.02 10.45
N THR A 112 0.24 21.97 10.30
CA THR A 112 0.52 23.40 10.44
C THR A 112 -0.48 24.04 11.40
N TRP A 113 0.02 24.87 12.31
CA TRP A 113 -0.80 25.59 13.29
C TRP A 113 -1.02 27.04 12.88
N PHE A 114 -2.22 27.55 13.17
CA PHE A 114 -2.57 28.96 12.97
C PHE A 114 -3.19 29.54 14.23
N ARG A 115 -2.84 30.80 14.55
CA ARG A 115 -3.49 31.57 15.61
C ARG A 115 -3.93 32.92 15.03
N GLY A 116 -5.24 33.14 14.96
CA GLY A 116 -5.79 34.40 14.39
C GLY A 116 -5.34 34.67 12.96
N GLY A 117 -5.22 33.64 12.13
CA GLY A 117 -4.76 33.75 10.73
C GLY A 117 -3.24 33.72 10.55
N TYR A 118 -2.44 33.85 11.61
CA TYR A 118 -0.98 33.79 11.52
C TYR A 118 -0.45 32.37 11.69
N LYS A 119 0.38 31.92 10.74
CA LYS A 119 1.07 30.62 10.81
C LYS A 119 2.03 30.61 11.99
N MET A 120 1.84 29.66 12.90
CA MET A 120 2.71 29.47 14.05
C MET A 120 3.88 28.56 13.63
N PRO A 121 5.12 28.84 14.07
CA PRO A 121 6.22 27.91 13.90
C PRO A 121 5.89 26.63 14.68
N GLY A 122 5.81 25.49 13.96
CA GLY A 122 5.57 24.20 14.57
C GLY A 122 6.75 23.79 15.45
N LYS A 123 6.46 23.24 16.63
CA LYS A 123 7.36 22.34 17.35
C LYS A 123 6.67 21.00 17.49
#